data_AF-N6U3U3-F1
#
_entry.id   AF-N6U3U3-F1
#
_cell.length_a   1.000
_cell.length_b   1.000
_cell.length_c   1.000
_cell.angle_alpha   90.00
_cell.angle_beta   90.00
_cell.angle_gamma   90.00
#
_symmetry.space_group_name_H-M   'P 1'
#
loop_
_entity.id
_entity.type
_entity.pdbx_description
1 polymer ?
#
loop_
_entity_poly.entity_id
_entity_poly.type
_entity_poly.pdbx_seq_one_letter_code
_entity_poly.pdbx_strand_id
1 'polypeptide(L)'
;MICYISHGLGAVKCFFPNPEAADKFLAEGLNSLGELTFARWQDLLPTEMGPMLYKELVEMCQNYNSETKFVLYISLCVVSETPASGAIKWERQLVSRCAKLRLSKDINFIGPEPLSETLETLILTCSPIRLPTPETSIRARLIAVSNLQAQLRDRGVSLSRQYPDIYKQLDSYSENLSIKFEAQTIYPRNAITSKSFMCILMLESDPQTLKHVEKAGVKVRTVDCLLSCETMTTL
;
A
#
# COMPACT_ATOMS: atom_id res chain seq x y z
N MET A 1 4.46 12.10 14.05
CA MET A 1 4.83 11.41 12.79
C MET A 1 4.02 12.05 11.69
N ILE A 2 4.67 12.88 10.86
CA ILE A 2 4.00 13.82 9.96
C ILE A 2 3.32 13.05 8.83
N CYS A 3 2.04 13.38 8.66
CA CYS A 3 1.04 13.02 7.66
C CYS A 3 1.49 13.02 6.17
N TYR A 4 2.56 12.32 5.78
CA TYR A 4 2.99 12.33 4.38
C TYR A 4 1.93 11.69 3.44
N ILE A 5 1.15 10.72 3.95
CA ILE A 5 0.11 10.01 3.18
C ILE A 5 -1.03 10.96 2.77
N SER A 6 -1.32 12.00 3.55
CA SER A 6 -2.40 12.96 3.24
C SER A 6 -1.98 14.17 2.40
N HIS A 7 -0.67 14.34 2.15
CA HIS A 7 -0.14 15.51 1.42
C HIS A 7 0.34 15.19 -0.01
N GLY A 8 0.29 13.93 -0.43
CA GLY A 8 0.64 13.48 -1.79
C GLY A 8 2.13 13.19 -1.97
N LEU A 9 2.59 13.22 -3.22
CA LEU A 9 3.99 12.94 -3.58
C LEU A 9 4.92 14.10 -3.19
N GLY A 10 6.03 13.78 -2.54
CA GLY A 10 6.98 14.78 -2.06
C GLY A 10 8.18 14.20 -1.33
N ALA A 11 8.91 15.08 -0.66
CA ALA A 11 10.10 14.73 0.11
C ALA A 11 9.96 15.16 1.57
N VAL A 12 10.44 14.31 2.47
CA VAL A 12 10.71 14.68 3.86
C VAL A 12 12.07 15.36 3.88
N LYS A 13 12.12 16.62 4.29
CA LYS A 13 13.34 17.40 4.45
C LYS A 13 13.80 17.30 5.90
N CYS A 14 15.06 16.96 6.10
CA CYS A 14 15.73 16.95 7.40
C CYS A 14 16.90 17.92 7.34
N PHE A 15 16.88 18.95 8.18
CA PHE A 15 17.91 19.97 8.21
C PHE A 15 18.79 19.86 9.46
N PHE A 16 20.11 19.87 9.25
CA PHE A 16 21.12 19.96 10.30
C PHE A 16 21.84 21.32 10.20
N PRO A 17 21.74 22.19 11.24
CA PRO A 17 22.27 23.54 11.20
C PRO A 17 23.81 23.61 11.34
N ASN A 18 24.44 22.55 11.82
CA ASN A 18 25.89 22.41 11.96
C ASN A 18 26.31 20.93 12.00
N PRO A 19 27.60 20.60 11.83
CA PRO A 19 28.11 19.23 11.90
C PRO A 19 27.88 18.58 13.28
N GLU A 20 27.97 19.36 14.36
CA GLU A 20 27.79 18.88 15.74
C GLU A 20 26.40 18.26 15.95
N ALA A 21 25.34 18.86 15.37
CA ALA A 21 23.99 18.32 15.43
C ALA A 21 23.87 17.00 14.64
N ALA A 22 24.58 16.87 13.51
CA ALA A 22 24.62 15.63 12.75
C ALA A 22 25.38 14.52 13.50
N ASP A 23 26.51 14.85 14.12
CA ASP A 23 27.27 13.91 14.96
C ASP A 23 26.45 13.43 16.16
N LYS A 24 25.71 14.34 16.79
CA LYS A 24 24.80 13.98 17.88
C LYS A 24 23.69 13.02 17.42
N PHE A 25 23.15 13.22 16.22
CA PHE A 25 22.21 12.26 15.61
C PHE A 25 22.85 10.88 15.38
N LEU A 26 24.11 10.83 14.93
CA LEU A 26 24.84 9.56 14.76
C LEU A 26 25.05 8.82 16.10
N ALA A 27 25.23 9.56 17.20
CA ALA A 27 25.43 8.99 18.53
C ALA A 27 24.12 8.58 19.24
N GLU A 28 23.07 9.40 19.15
CA GLU A 28 21.84 9.25 19.95
C GLU A 28 20.63 8.75 19.13
N GLY A 29 20.77 8.67 17.80
CA GLY A 29 19.73 8.23 16.88
C GLY A 29 18.57 9.23 16.77
N LEU A 30 17.35 8.71 16.59
CA LEU A 30 16.14 9.50 16.27
C LEU A 30 15.79 10.60 17.30
N ASN A 31 16.26 10.48 18.54
CA ASN A 31 16.02 11.47 19.59
C ASN A 31 16.73 12.81 19.32
N SER A 32 17.80 12.77 18.52
CA SER A 32 18.58 13.95 18.10
C SER A 32 18.41 14.24 16.60
N LEU A 33 17.32 13.76 16.01
CA LEU A 33 16.98 14.04 14.62
C LEU A 33 16.67 15.54 14.43
N GLY A 34 17.20 16.12 13.36
CA GLY A 34 16.99 17.53 13.01
C GLY A 34 15.55 17.89 12.68
N GLU A 35 15.32 19.14 12.30
CA GLU A 35 13.99 19.62 11.96
C GLU A 35 13.44 18.88 10.73
N LEU A 36 12.29 18.23 10.89
CA LEU A 36 11.60 17.50 9.84
C LEU A 36 10.45 18.31 9.27
N THR A 37 10.49 18.56 7.96
CA THR A 37 9.41 19.21 7.22
C THR A 37 9.03 18.39 6.00
N PHE A 38 7.76 18.38 5.61
CA PHE A 38 7.32 17.75 4.37
C PHE A 38 7.09 18.82 3.30
N ALA A 39 7.63 18.60 2.10
CA ALA A 39 7.40 19.45 0.95
C ALA A 39 6.89 18.62 -0.23
N ARG A 40 5.81 19.06 -0.88
CA ARG A 40 5.35 18.43 -2.13
C ARG A 40 6.39 18.68 -3.22
N TRP A 41 6.47 17.79 -4.20
CA TRP A 41 7.45 17.93 -5.27
C TRP A 41 7.30 19.23 -6.07
N GLN A 42 6.08 19.79 -6.14
CA GLN A 42 5.77 21.08 -6.78
C GLN A 42 6.32 22.28 -6.00
N ASP A 43 6.47 22.13 -4.68
CA ASP A 43 6.91 23.19 -3.77
C ASP A 43 8.44 23.16 -3.56
N LEU A 44 9.16 22.23 -4.22
CA LEU A 44 10.62 22.16 -4.19
C LEU A 44 11.22 23.27 -5.06
N LEU A 45 12.23 23.96 -4.54
CA LEU A 45 12.90 25.07 -5.23
C LEU A 45 14.33 24.70 -5.64
N PRO A 46 14.72 24.85 -6.92
CA PRO A 46 16.08 24.58 -7.38
C PRO A 46 17.14 25.43 -6.66
N THR A 47 16.79 26.66 -6.28
CA THR A 47 17.67 27.61 -5.58
C THR A 47 18.15 27.09 -4.22
N GLU A 48 17.41 26.17 -3.58
CA GLU A 48 17.77 25.63 -2.27
C GLU A 48 18.80 24.51 -2.30
N MET A 49 18.99 23.84 -3.45
CA MET A 49 19.71 22.56 -3.53
C MET A 49 20.56 22.38 -4.79
N GLY A 50 20.47 23.31 -5.75
CA GLY A 50 21.15 23.25 -7.03
C GLY A 50 20.36 22.45 -8.09
N PRO A 51 20.61 22.72 -9.39
CA PRO A 51 19.78 22.20 -10.48
C PRO A 51 19.89 20.68 -10.68
N MET A 52 21.08 20.10 -10.45
CA MET A 52 21.28 18.65 -10.61
C MET A 52 20.55 17.85 -9.54
N LEU A 53 20.73 18.23 -8.27
CA LEU A 53 20.07 17.56 -7.14
C LEU A 53 18.55 17.79 -7.17
N TYR A 54 18.11 18.97 -7.59
CA TYR A 54 16.68 19.25 -7.80
C TYR A 54 16.05 18.29 -8.81
N LYS A 55 16.70 18.10 -9.98
CA LYS A 55 16.20 17.19 -11.01
C LYS A 55 16.08 15.76 -10.48
N GLU A 56 17.12 15.26 -9.82
CA GLU A 56 17.14 13.91 -9.23
C GLU A 56 16.05 13.76 -8.16
N LEU A 57 15.90 14.75 -7.28
CA LEU A 57 14.91 14.74 -6.20
C LEU A 57 13.48 14.74 -6.75
N VAL A 58 13.18 15.60 -7.74
CA VAL A 58 11.85 15.67 -8.36
C VAL A 58 11.52 14.36 -9.09
N GLU A 59 12.47 13.81 -9.84
CA GLU A 59 12.30 12.52 -10.53
C GLU A 59 12.02 11.39 -9.52
N MET A 60 12.73 11.36 -8.39
CA MET A 60 12.44 10.41 -7.32
C MET A 60 11.04 10.63 -6.73
N CYS A 61 10.63 11.88 -6.49
CA CYS A 61 9.34 12.23 -5.91
C CYS A 61 8.16 11.91 -6.83
N GLN A 62 8.32 12.02 -8.15
CA GLN A 62 7.25 11.71 -9.11
C GLN A 62 7.04 10.20 -9.30
N ASN A 63 8.08 9.39 -9.09
CA ASN A 63 8.08 7.98 -9.45
C ASN A 63 8.07 7.00 -8.26
N TYR A 64 8.16 7.48 -7.02
CA TYR A 64 8.11 6.58 -5.86
C TYR A 64 6.67 6.19 -5.51
N ASN A 65 6.48 4.94 -5.10
CA ASN A 65 5.22 4.50 -4.51
C ASN A 65 5.16 5.03 -3.05
N SER A 66 4.26 5.98 -2.83
CA SER A 66 4.00 6.65 -1.56
C SER A 66 3.26 5.80 -0.53
N GLU A 67 3.10 4.50 -0.72
CA GLU A 67 2.62 3.56 0.31
C GLU A 67 3.77 2.71 0.87
N THR A 68 4.87 2.56 0.12
CA THR A 68 5.97 1.64 0.48
C THR A 68 7.31 2.34 0.69
N LYS A 69 7.44 3.55 0.15
CA LYS A 69 8.68 4.31 0.14
C LYS A 69 8.37 5.77 0.45
N PHE A 70 9.38 6.46 0.95
CA PHE A 70 9.40 7.91 0.98
C PHE A 70 10.75 8.41 0.50
N VAL A 71 10.79 9.66 0.06
CA VAL A 71 12.02 10.32 -0.33
C VAL A 71 12.48 11.19 0.84
N LEU A 72 13.70 10.96 1.31
CA LEU A 72 14.34 11.77 2.34
C LEU A 72 15.35 12.69 1.66
N TYR A 73 15.22 13.98 1.92
CA TYR A 73 16.19 15.00 1.57
C TYR A 73 16.88 15.45 2.86
N ILE A 74 18.19 15.31 2.94
CA ILE A 74 18.99 15.76 4.08
C ILE A 74 19.87 16.91 3.63
N SER A 75 19.90 17.98 4.42
CA SER A 75 20.80 19.10 4.21
C SER A 75 21.57 19.44 5.48
N LEU A 76 22.88 19.61 5.34
CA LEU A 76 23.82 19.91 6.41
C LEU A 76 24.53 21.22 6.11
N CYS A 77 24.45 22.18 7.02
CA CYS A 77 25.28 23.38 6.97
C CYS A 77 26.68 23.06 7.48
N VAL A 78 27.67 23.18 6.61
CA VAL A 78 29.09 23.12 6.96
C VAL A 78 29.70 24.51 6.82
N VAL A 79 30.70 24.81 7.64
CA VAL A 79 31.51 26.00 7.46
C VAL A 79 32.76 25.57 6.72
N SER A 80 32.96 26.09 5.51
CA SER A 80 34.17 25.84 4.73
C SER A 80 35.10 27.02 4.86
N GLU A 81 36.39 26.73 5.04
CA GLU A 81 37.44 27.71 4.82
C GLU A 81 37.64 27.88 3.32
N THR A 82 37.41 29.09 2.82
CA THR A 82 37.73 29.44 1.43
C THR A 82 39.06 30.16 1.42
N PRO A 83 40.08 29.71 0.65
CA PRO A 83 41.37 30.39 0.58
C PRO A 83 41.17 31.79 -0.01
N ALA A 84 41.20 32.80 0.85
CA ALA A 84 41.26 34.20 0.48
C ALA A 84 42.68 34.70 0.73
N SER A 85 43.20 35.53 -0.19
CA SER A 85 44.52 36.15 -0.06
C SER A 85 44.50 37.12 1.13
N GLY A 86 44.85 36.63 2.33
CA GLY A 86 44.83 37.40 3.56
C GLY A 86 44.13 36.67 4.73
N ALA A 87 42.93 37.13 5.10
CA ALA A 87 42.18 36.60 6.23
C ALA A 87 41.30 35.41 5.84
N ILE A 88 41.30 34.37 6.71
CA ILE A 88 40.47 33.17 6.57
C ILE A 88 39.00 33.58 6.46
N LYS A 89 38.39 33.33 5.29
CA LYS A 89 36.96 33.59 5.06
C LYS A 89 36.20 32.29 5.31
N TRP A 90 35.44 32.28 6.39
CA TRP A 90 34.53 31.19 6.75
C TRP A 90 33.20 31.39 6.01
N GLU A 91 32.91 30.55 5.04
CA GLU A 91 31.63 30.57 4.32
C GLU A 91 30.74 29.41 4.73
N ARG A 92 29.46 29.69 4.97
CA ARG A 92 28.45 28.65 5.22
C ARG A 92 28.07 28.02 3.88
N GLN A 93 28.38 26.75 3.72
CA GLN A 93 28.02 25.95 2.56
C GLN A 93 26.98 24.89 2.98
N LEU A 94 25.96 24.70 2.15
CA LEU A 94 24.98 23.64 2.35
C LEU A 94 25.42 22.39 1.57
N VAL A 95 25.56 21.27 2.27
CA VAL A 95 25.80 19.96 1.66
C VAL A 95 24.52 19.16 1.77
N SER A 96 23.95 18.81 0.62
CA SER A 96 22.66 18.11 0.56
C SER A 96 22.75 16.78 -0.17
N ARG A 97 21.93 15.82 0.28
CA ARG A 97 21.74 14.51 -0.36
C ARG A 97 20.28 14.11 -0.27
N CYS A 98 19.83 13.34 -1.25
CA CYS A 98 18.53 12.72 -1.21
C CYS A 98 18.64 11.21 -1.37
N ALA A 99 17.75 10.49 -0.72
CA ALA A 99 17.68 9.04 -0.78
C ALA A 99 16.22 8.59 -0.78
N LYS A 100 15.93 7.57 -1.58
CA LYS A 100 14.65 6.87 -1.53
C LYS A 100 14.75 5.77 -0.48
N LEU A 101 14.01 5.92 0.60
CA LEU A 101 14.01 5.00 1.72
C LEU A 101 12.74 4.15 1.72
N ARG A 102 12.89 2.87 2.05
CA ARG A 102 11.75 1.99 2.30
C ARG A 102 11.23 2.28 3.71
N LEU A 103 9.92 2.36 3.86
CA LEU A 103 9.33 2.41 5.19
C LEU A 103 9.66 1.10 5.93
N SER A 104 10.06 1.22 7.19
CA SER A 104 10.21 0.05 8.06
C SER A 104 8.83 -0.55 8.32
N LYS A 105 8.71 -1.87 8.17
CA LYS A 105 7.49 -2.61 8.45
C LYS A 105 7.17 -2.63 9.96
N ASP A 106 8.16 -2.28 10.79
CA ASP A 106 8.10 -2.32 12.25
C ASP A 106 7.68 -1.00 12.89
N ILE A 107 7.41 0.04 12.09
CA ILE A 107 6.68 1.20 12.61
C ILE A 107 5.24 0.74 12.72
N ASN A 108 4.77 0.53 13.96
CA ASN A 108 3.37 0.30 14.34
C ASN A 108 2.50 1.49 13.90
N PHE A 109 2.36 1.67 12.59
CA PHE A 109 1.43 2.57 11.97
C PHE A 109 0.06 1.93 12.21
N ILE A 110 -0.79 2.61 12.99
CA ILE A 110 -2.20 2.24 13.19
C ILE A 110 -2.96 2.60 11.90
N GLY A 111 -2.58 1.97 10.80
CA GLY A 111 -3.13 2.09 9.45
C GLY A 111 -2.83 0.79 8.68
N PRO A 112 -3.59 0.48 7.64
CA PRO A 112 -3.61 -0.87 7.05
C PRO A 112 -2.25 -1.26 6.43
N GLU A 113 -1.73 -2.44 6.81
CA GLU A 113 -0.37 -2.96 6.60
C GLU A 113 0.13 -3.04 5.13
N PRO A 114 1.44 -2.86 4.85
CA PRO A 114 2.10 -3.27 3.61
C PRO A 114 2.83 -4.63 3.77
N LEU A 115 2.05 -5.69 3.80
CA LEU A 115 2.18 -6.88 2.95
C LEU A 115 3.54 -7.15 2.24
N SER A 116 4.51 -7.72 2.96
CA SER A 116 5.61 -8.48 2.32
C SER A 116 6.16 -9.52 3.30
N GLU A 117 5.31 -10.44 3.67
CA GLU A 117 5.57 -11.86 3.40
C GLU A 117 4.66 -12.18 2.22
N THR A 118 5.05 -13.05 1.29
CA THR A 118 4.24 -13.37 0.09
C THR A 118 2.76 -13.44 0.45
N LEU A 119 1.99 -12.40 0.13
CA LEU A 119 0.60 -12.42 0.50
C LEU A 119 -0.03 -13.54 -0.24
N GLU A 120 -0.64 -14.43 0.52
CA GLU A 120 -1.62 -15.30 -0.05
C GLU A 120 -2.69 -14.41 -0.67
N THR A 121 -2.78 -14.45 -1.99
CA THR A 121 -3.83 -13.77 -2.73
C THR A 121 -4.94 -14.76 -2.94
N LEU A 122 -6.07 -14.58 -2.25
CA LEU A 122 -7.26 -15.37 -2.44
C LEU A 122 -8.12 -14.71 -3.51
N ILE A 123 -8.43 -15.40 -4.59
CA ILE A 123 -9.38 -14.94 -5.60
C ILE A 123 -10.64 -15.76 -5.45
N LEU A 124 -11.74 -15.12 -5.05
CA LEU A 124 -13.07 -15.73 -4.97
C LEU A 124 -13.82 -15.34 -6.23
N THR A 125 -14.03 -16.33 -7.10
CA THR A 125 -14.62 -16.12 -8.43
C THR A 125 -15.65 -17.18 -8.75
N CYS A 126 -16.40 -16.99 -9.83
CA CYS A 126 -17.24 -18.04 -10.42
C CYS A 126 -17.42 -17.78 -11.91
N SER A 127 -17.71 -18.84 -12.65
CA SER A 127 -18.06 -18.73 -14.07
C SER A 127 -19.34 -17.90 -14.25
N PRO A 128 -19.51 -17.20 -15.39
CA PRO A 128 -20.72 -16.44 -15.68
C PRO A 128 -22.00 -17.28 -15.54
N ILE A 129 -22.92 -16.81 -14.71
CA ILE A 129 -24.17 -17.52 -14.40
C ILE A 129 -25.20 -17.18 -15.48
N ARG A 130 -25.36 -18.09 -16.45
CA ARG A 130 -26.36 -17.99 -17.53
C ARG A 130 -27.21 -19.26 -17.58
N LEU A 131 -28.03 -19.47 -16.55
CA LEU A 131 -28.89 -20.65 -16.45
C LEU A 131 -30.23 -20.43 -17.16
N PRO A 132 -30.95 -21.50 -17.56
CA PRO A 132 -32.12 -21.42 -18.42
C PRO A 132 -33.29 -20.62 -17.84
N THR A 133 -33.38 -20.51 -16.51
CA THR A 133 -34.46 -19.78 -15.84
C THR A 133 -33.90 -18.71 -14.89
N PRO A 134 -34.64 -17.60 -14.67
CA PRO A 134 -34.26 -16.59 -13.68
C PRO A 134 -34.11 -17.18 -12.27
N GLU A 135 -35.01 -18.07 -11.87
CA GLU A 135 -34.99 -18.72 -10.55
C GLU A 135 -33.72 -19.56 -10.33
N THR A 136 -33.30 -20.31 -11.34
CA THR A 136 -32.07 -21.11 -11.25
C THR A 136 -30.82 -20.23 -11.23
N SER A 137 -30.85 -19.10 -11.96
CA SER A 137 -29.77 -18.11 -11.93
C SER A 137 -29.64 -17.41 -10.57
N ILE A 138 -30.77 -16.99 -9.98
CA ILE A 138 -30.82 -16.43 -8.61
C ILE A 138 -30.29 -17.45 -7.61
N ARG A 139 -30.71 -18.71 -7.71
CA ARG A 139 -30.23 -19.79 -6.84
C ARG A 139 -28.72 -19.99 -6.95
N ALA A 140 -28.17 -19.97 -8.15
CA ALA A 140 -26.72 -20.06 -8.36
C ALA A 140 -25.98 -18.86 -7.77
N ARG A 141 -26.52 -17.63 -7.87
CA ARG A 141 -25.94 -16.45 -7.20
C ARG A 141 -25.95 -16.58 -5.68
N LEU A 142 -27.06 -17.04 -5.09
CA LEU A 142 -27.16 -17.29 -3.66
C LEU A 142 -26.12 -18.31 -3.19
N ILE A 143 -25.95 -19.42 -3.93
CA ILE A 143 -24.93 -20.43 -3.64
C ILE A 143 -23.53 -19.81 -3.72
N ALA A 144 -23.22 -19.08 -4.80
CA ALA A 144 -21.92 -18.44 -4.97
C ALA A 144 -21.60 -17.46 -3.84
N VAL A 145 -22.56 -16.62 -3.44
CA VAL A 145 -22.39 -15.66 -2.34
C VAL A 145 -22.24 -16.38 -0.99
N SER A 146 -23.03 -17.44 -0.74
CA SER A 146 -22.94 -18.23 0.48
C SER A 146 -21.57 -18.90 0.63
N ASN A 147 -21.07 -19.52 -0.44
CA ASN A 147 -19.76 -20.16 -0.47
C ASN A 147 -18.61 -19.16 -0.35
N LEU A 148 -18.73 -18.00 -0.98
CA LEU A 148 -17.79 -16.89 -0.83
C LEU A 148 -17.70 -16.46 0.65
N GLN A 149 -18.84 -16.28 1.31
CA GLN A 149 -18.89 -15.95 2.73
C GLN A 149 -18.31 -17.08 3.60
N ALA A 150 -18.52 -18.35 3.25
CA ALA A 150 -17.94 -19.50 3.95
C ALA A 150 -16.40 -19.48 3.87
N GLN A 151 -15.83 -19.28 2.69
CA GLN A 151 -14.38 -19.20 2.50
C GLN A 151 -13.72 -18.09 3.34
N LEU A 152 -14.40 -16.96 3.49
CA LEU A 152 -13.95 -15.87 4.35
C LEU A 152 -14.12 -16.21 5.84
N ARG A 153 -15.27 -16.79 6.21
CA ARG A 153 -15.56 -17.18 7.59
C ARG A 153 -14.60 -18.23 8.12
N ASP A 154 -14.19 -19.20 7.29
CA ASP A 154 -13.18 -20.22 7.65
C ASP A 154 -11.82 -19.60 7.99
N ARG A 155 -11.57 -18.35 7.56
CA ARG A 155 -10.36 -17.57 7.87
C ARG A 155 -10.62 -16.53 8.97
N GLY A 156 -11.77 -16.58 9.62
CA GLY A 156 -12.19 -15.63 10.66
C GLY A 156 -12.65 -14.27 10.14
N VAL A 157 -12.99 -14.16 8.85
CA VAL A 157 -13.39 -12.91 8.21
C VAL A 157 -14.91 -12.87 8.07
N SER A 158 -15.55 -11.85 8.65
CA SER A 158 -17.01 -11.67 8.58
C SER A 158 -17.34 -10.43 7.75
N LEU A 159 -17.81 -10.61 6.52
CA LEU A 159 -18.16 -9.49 5.62
C LEU A 159 -19.21 -8.56 6.24
N SER A 160 -20.26 -9.10 6.86
CA SER A 160 -21.32 -8.29 7.49
C SER A 160 -20.83 -7.35 8.60
N ARG A 161 -19.72 -7.69 9.27
CA ARG A 161 -19.14 -6.89 10.36
C ARG A 161 -18.01 -5.99 9.91
N GLN A 162 -17.11 -6.52 9.09
CA GLN A 162 -15.86 -5.85 8.69
C GLN A 162 -16.01 -5.06 7.39
N TYR A 163 -16.93 -5.45 6.50
CA TYR A 163 -17.13 -4.88 5.18
C TYR A 163 -18.64 -4.78 4.84
N PRO A 164 -19.43 -4.03 5.63
CA PRO A 164 -20.90 -4.03 5.52
C PRO A 164 -21.41 -3.54 4.17
N ASP A 165 -20.68 -2.65 3.50
CA ASP A 165 -21.06 -2.14 2.17
C ASP A 165 -20.92 -3.22 1.09
N ILE A 166 -19.84 -4.00 1.13
CA ILE A 166 -19.64 -5.14 0.23
C ILE A 166 -20.69 -6.22 0.51
N TYR A 167 -21.02 -6.47 1.78
CA TYR A 167 -22.08 -7.40 2.15
C TYR A 167 -23.43 -7.00 1.52
N LYS A 168 -23.82 -5.73 1.60
CA LYS A 168 -25.06 -5.22 0.98
C LYS A 168 -25.04 -5.30 -0.55
N GLN A 169 -23.89 -5.07 -1.17
CA GLN A 169 -23.72 -5.21 -2.61
C GLN A 169 -23.89 -6.67 -3.06
N LEU A 170 -23.33 -7.62 -2.31
CA LEU A 170 -23.50 -9.06 -2.57
C LEU A 170 -24.95 -9.51 -2.39
N ASP A 171 -25.64 -8.98 -1.38
CA ASP A 171 -27.06 -9.25 -1.10
C ASP A 171 -27.93 -8.78 -2.28
N SER A 172 -27.75 -7.51 -2.69
CA SER A 172 -28.45 -6.91 -3.83
C SER A 172 -28.16 -7.65 -5.15
N TYR A 173 -26.92 -8.07 -5.36
CA TYR A 173 -26.50 -8.87 -6.50
C TYR A 173 -27.20 -10.24 -6.52
N SER A 174 -27.34 -10.88 -5.37
CA SER A 174 -27.94 -12.21 -5.27
C SER A 174 -29.44 -12.23 -5.55
N GLU A 175 -30.15 -11.16 -5.17
CA GLU A 175 -31.60 -11.04 -5.34
C GLU A 175 -32.01 -10.49 -6.72
N ASN A 176 -31.16 -9.69 -7.36
CA ASN A 176 -31.50 -9.01 -8.62
C ASN A 176 -30.50 -9.32 -9.74
N LEU A 177 -30.97 -10.09 -10.73
CA LEU A 177 -30.18 -10.50 -11.90
C LEU A 177 -29.64 -9.34 -12.76
N SER A 178 -30.29 -8.17 -12.71
CA SER A 178 -29.86 -6.98 -13.45
C SER A 178 -28.65 -6.30 -12.81
N ILE A 179 -28.40 -6.56 -11.53
CA ILE A 179 -27.25 -6.00 -10.80
C ILE A 179 -26.04 -6.85 -11.10
N LYS A 180 -24.95 -6.20 -11.52
CA LYS A 180 -23.62 -6.79 -11.64
C LYS A 180 -22.81 -6.47 -10.41
N PHE A 181 -22.00 -7.43 -9.99
CA PHE A 181 -21.05 -7.23 -8.91
C PHE A 181 -19.71 -6.80 -9.52
N GLU A 182 -19.33 -5.55 -9.27
CA GLU A 182 -18.01 -5.04 -9.68
C GLU A 182 -16.91 -5.72 -8.86
N ALA A 183 -15.75 -5.95 -9.48
CA ALA A 183 -14.63 -6.60 -8.82
C ALA A 183 -14.17 -5.76 -7.61
N GLN A 184 -14.15 -6.36 -6.42
CA GLN A 184 -13.75 -5.69 -5.19
C GLN A 184 -12.50 -6.34 -4.61
N THR A 185 -11.50 -5.53 -4.25
CA THR A 185 -10.30 -6.02 -3.55
C THR A 185 -10.36 -5.57 -2.10
N ILE A 186 -10.17 -6.52 -1.18
CA ILE A 186 -10.12 -6.28 0.27
C ILE A 186 -8.85 -6.89 0.87
N TYR A 187 -8.45 -6.37 2.03
CA TYR A 187 -7.27 -6.83 2.78
C TYR A 187 -7.66 -7.31 4.18
N PRO A 188 -8.36 -8.45 4.29
CA PRO A 188 -8.74 -9.01 5.57
C PRO A 188 -7.55 -9.55 6.34
N ARG A 189 -7.68 -9.55 7.67
CA ARG A 189 -6.76 -10.23 8.57
C ARG A 189 -7.27 -11.64 8.86
N ASN A 190 -6.46 -12.65 8.57
CA ASN A 190 -6.78 -14.03 8.90
C ASN A 190 -6.67 -14.22 10.42
N ALA A 191 -7.77 -14.56 11.09
CA ALA A 191 -7.80 -14.71 12.54
C ALA A 191 -6.99 -15.92 13.03
N ILE A 192 -6.80 -16.95 12.19
CA ILE A 192 -6.07 -18.17 12.52
C ILE A 192 -4.56 -17.94 12.47
N THR A 193 -4.07 -17.28 11.42
CA THR A 193 -2.62 -17.05 11.22
C THR A 193 -2.16 -15.69 11.75
N SER A 194 -3.09 -14.80 12.12
CA SER A 194 -2.86 -13.40 12.47
C SER A 194 -2.22 -12.55 11.36
N LYS A 195 -2.11 -13.07 10.13
CA LYS A 195 -1.53 -12.40 8.96
C LYS A 195 -2.61 -11.82 8.06
N SER A 196 -2.37 -10.64 7.51
CA SER A 196 -3.23 -10.06 6.47
C SER A 196 -3.00 -10.73 5.13
N PHE A 197 -4.06 -10.87 4.36
CA PHE A 197 -4.03 -11.47 3.02
C PHE A 197 -4.85 -10.62 2.06
N MET A 198 -4.53 -10.67 0.77
CA MET A 198 -5.33 -9.98 -0.25
C MET A 198 -6.46 -10.90 -0.70
N CYS A 199 -7.69 -10.41 -0.69
CA CYS A 199 -8.83 -11.13 -1.22
C CYS A 199 -9.50 -10.34 -2.34
N ILE A 200 -9.55 -10.92 -3.54
CA ILE A 200 -10.22 -10.35 -4.70
C ILE A 200 -11.56 -11.07 -4.87
N LEU A 201 -12.66 -10.33 -4.77
CA LEU A 201 -14.02 -10.79 -5.00
C LEU A 201 -14.41 -10.46 -6.44
N MET A 202 -14.47 -11.46 -7.31
CA MET A 202 -14.67 -11.29 -8.74
C MET A 202 -15.67 -12.31 -9.27
N LEU A 203 -16.96 -12.08 -9.03
CA LEU A 203 -18.03 -12.98 -9.46
C LEU A 203 -18.29 -12.85 -10.97
N GLU A 204 -18.69 -13.93 -11.63
CA GLU A 204 -19.00 -13.99 -13.07
C GLU A 204 -17.85 -13.53 -13.99
N SER A 205 -16.61 -13.93 -13.68
CA SER A 205 -15.41 -13.51 -14.43
C SER A 205 -15.11 -14.40 -15.63
N ASP A 206 -14.57 -13.82 -16.69
CA ASP A 206 -14.03 -14.58 -17.83
C ASP A 206 -12.71 -15.28 -17.42
N PRO A 207 -12.54 -16.59 -17.63
CA PRO A 207 -11.29 -17.30 -17.36
C PRO A 207 -10.02 -16.69 -18.01
N GLN A 208 -10.14 -15.86 -19.05
CA GLN A 208 -9.00 -15.15 -19.64
C GLN A 208 -8.46 -14.01 -18.76
N THR A 209 -9.29 -13.37 -17.93
CA THR A 209 -8.83 -12.30 -17.02
C THR A 209 -8.02 -12.88 -15.85
N LEU A 210 -8.36 -14.10 -15.39
CA LEU A 210 -7.68 -14.80 -14.29
C LEU A 210 -6.24 -15.19 -14.64
N LYS A 211 -5.94 -15.57 -15.89
CA LYS A 211 -4.60 -15.99 -16.34
C LYS A 211 -3.53 -14.89 -16.27
N HIS A 212 -3.94 -13.63 -16.26
CA HIS A 212 -3.01 -12.49 -16.14
C HIS A 212 -2.54 -12.28 -14.70
N VAL A 213 -3.37 -12.66 -13.72
CA VAL A 213 -3.06 -12.50 -12.29
C VAL A 213 -2.09 -13.58 -11.80
N GLU A 214 -2.18 -14.79 -12.33
CA GLU A 214 -1.30 -15.91 -11.97
C GLU A 214 0.15 -15.75 -12.49
N LYS A 215 0.36 -14.99 -13.58
CA LYS A 215 1.69 -14.79 -14.18
C LYS A 215 2.59 -13.79 -13.44
N ALA A 216 2.08 -13.09 -12.44
CA ALA A 216 2.79 -12.02 -11.72
C ALA A 216 3.76 -12.51 -10.62
N GLY A 217 4.00 -13.83 -10.49
CA GLY A 217 4.92 -14.38 -9.49
C GLY A 217 4.42 -14.31 -8.04
N VAL A 218 3.11 -14.11 -7.85
CA VAL A 218 2.44 -14.04 -6.54
C VAL A 218 1.83 -15.41 -6.20
N LYS A 219 1.83 -15.80 -4.91
CA LYS A 219 1.14 -17.02 -4.45
C LYS A 219 -0.38 -16.79 -4.48
N VAL A 220 -1.00 -17.15 -5.59
CA VAL A 220 -2.44 -17.00 -5.82
C VAL A 220 -3.16 -18.31 -5.52
N ARG A 221 -4.24 -18.24 -4.72
CA ARG A 221 -5.22 -19.32 -4.55
C ARG A 221 -6.54 -18.84 -5.12
N THR A 222 -6.96 -19.44 -6.23
CA THR A 222 -8.26 -19.17 -6.84
C THR A 222 -9.28 -20.21 -6.36
N VAL A 223 -10.46 -19.76 -5.93
CA VAL A 223 -11.56 -20.62 -5.51
C VAL A 223 -12.77 -20.30 -6.37
N ASP A 224 -13.31 -21.31 -7.04
CA ASP A 224 -14.60 -21.21 -7.73
C ASP A 224 -15.74 -21.39 -6.73
N CYS A 225 -16.46 -20.31 -6.45
CA CYS A 225 -17.56 -20.26 -5.50
C CYS A 225 -18.79 -21.08 -5.92
N LEU A 226 -18.91 -21.53 -7.17
CA LEU A 226 -19.97 -22.45 -7.59
C LEU A 226 -19.58 -23.93 -7.38
N LEU A 227 -18.29 -24.23 -7.34
CA LEU A 227 -17.76 -25.59 -7.25
C LEU A 227 -17.14 -25.91 -5.88
N SER A 228 -16.97 -24.91 -5.00
CA SER A 228 -16.27 -25.01 -3.71
C SER A 228 -16.99 -25.82 -2.62
N CYS A 229 -17.84 -26.78 -3.01
CA CYS A 229 -18.43 -27.74 -2.10
C CYS A 229 -17.40 -28.81 -1.72
N GLU A 230 -16.43 -28.46 -0.88
CA GLU A 230 -15.69 -29.46 -0.10
C GLU A 230 -16.43 -29.66 1.24
N THR A 231 -17.26 -30.71 1.26
CA THR A 231 -17.70 -31.49 2.42
C THR A 231 -18.44 -30.76 3.57
N MET A 232 -19.78 -30.75 3.52
CA MET A 232 -20.54 -31.26 4.67
C MET A 232 -20.76 -32.74 4.44
N THR A 233 -19.78 -33.55 4.85
CA THR A 233 -19.99 -34.98 5.11
C THR A 233 -19.68 -35.21 6.57
N THR A 234 -20.69 -35.70 7.28
CA THR A 234 -20.68 -36.25 8.64
C THR A 234 -20.60 -35.24 9.80
N LEU A 235 -21.77 -34.83 10.31
CA LEU A 235 -22.41 -35.37 11.52
C LEU A 235 -23.86 -34.89 11.61
#